data_AF-A0A1F9PNE1-F1
#
_entry.id   AF-A0A1F9PNE1-F1
#
_cell.length_a   1.000
_cell.length_b   1.000
_cell.length_c   1.000
_cell.angle_alpha   90.00
_cell.angle_beta   90.00
_cell.angle_gamma   90.00
#
_symmetry.space_group_name_H-M   'P 1'
#
loop_
_entity.id
_entity.type
_entity.pdbx_description
1 polymer ?
#
loop_
_entity_poly.entity_id
_entity_poly.type
_entity_poly.pdbx_seq_one_letter_code
_entity_poly.pdbx_strand_id
1 'polypeptide(L)'
;MNQEIDSLSEENMEYLKGMSQAMKQAQADNTSESFGYVATQLVKSKNDIRQAIEQATAGAVAAIIGKLENNQPLTDAEKQTVELWVVGDAEGYLKMENNFQDWMQEYRRLMDVIAAWESKTGSVQELVEVHGLLEDAIKVADAAAHYLEDRERVARCQNALSSLNAEDNKFIAGLLKSMLTSPER
;
A
#
# COMPACT_ATOMS: atom_id res chain seq x y z
N MET A 1 -26.29 -12.03 -3.54
CA MET A 1 -24.94 -11.42 -3.55
C MET A 1 -24.87 -10.03 -2.91
N ASN A 2 -25.99 -9.37 -2.54
CA ASN A 2 -25.96 -8.07 -1.84
C ASN A 2 -26.09 -8.15 -0.31
N GLN A 3 -26.43 -9.31 0.27
CA GLN A 3 -26.69 -9.40 1.72
C GLN A 3 -25.43 -9.59 2.58
N GLU A 4 -24.35 -10.18 2.05
CA GLU A 4 -23.10 -10.37 2.81
C GLU A 4 -22.20 -9.13 2.81
N ILE A 5 -22.38 -8.22 1.85
CA ILE A 5 -21.66 -6.93 1.81
C ILE A 5 -22.32 -5.92 2.76
N ASP A 6 -23.65 -5.96 2.92
CA ASP A 6 -24.38 -5.06 3.82
C ASP A 6 -24.19 -5.39 5.32
N SER A 7 -23.98 -6.67 5.68
CA SER A 7 -23.67 -7.06 7.07
C SER A 7 -22.28 -6.62 7.54
N LEU A 8 -21.43 -6.18 6.62
CA LEU A 8 -20.10 -5.63 6.90
C LEU A 8 -20.15 -4.11 7.17
N SER A 9 -21.32 -3.47 7.35
CA SER A 9 -21.41 -2.01 7.42
C SER A 9 -21.62 -1.43 8.84
N GLU A 10 -22.26 -2.15 9.76
CA GLU A 10 -22.61 -1.60 11.09
C GLU A 10 -21.68 -2.05 12.24
N GLU A 11 -21.10 -3.26 12.19
CA GLU A 11 -20.09 -3.73 13.18
C GLU A 11 -18.64 -3.31 12.83
N ASN A 12 -18.37 -2.87 11.60
CA ASN A 12 -17.01 -2.87 11.03
C ASN A 12 -16.19 -1.56 11.14
N MET A 13 -16.72 -0.50 11.74
CA MET A 13 -15.94 0.74 11.95
C MET A 13 -15.12 0.72 13.26
N GLU A 14 -15.17 -0.37 14.03
CA GLU A 14 -14.37 -0.48 15.25
C GLU A 14 -12.86 -0.43 14.97
N TYR A 15 -12.41 -0.90 13.80
CA TYR A 15 -10.99 -0.86 13.39
C TYR A 15 -10.42 0.57 13.31
N LEU A 16 -11.27 1.59 13.09
CA LEU A 16 -10.87 2.99 12.99
C LEU A 16 -11.24 3.82 14.23
N LYS A 17 -11.80 3.17 15.26
CA LYS A 17 -12.34 3.85 16.44
C LYS A 17 -11.27 4.71 17.12
N GLY A 18 -11.54 6.01 17.21
CA GLY A 18 -10.64 6.98 17.84
C GLY A 18 -9.44 7.42 16.99
N MET A 19 -9.23 6.84 15.81
CA MET A 19 -8.06 7.15 14.96
C MET A 19 -8.01 8.63 14.56
N SER A 20 -9.14 9.18 14.11
CA SER A 20 -9.22 10.59 13.71
C SER A 20 -8.97 11.54 14.87
N GLN A 21 -9.34 11.15 16.10
CA GLN A 21 -9.07 11.94 17.30
C GLN A 21 -7.58 11.88 17.67
N ALA A 22 -6.96 10.71 17.58
CA ALA A 22 -5.52 10.56 17.80
C ALA A 22 -4.70 11.38 16.80
N MET A 23 -5.09 11.39 15.51
CA MET A 23 -4.46 12.22 14.48
C MET A 23 -4.60 13.72 14.77
N LYS A 24 -5.79 14.17 15.17
CA LYS A 24 -6.00 15.58 15.59
C LYS A 24 -5.15 15.95 16.79
N GLN A 25 -5.02 15.06 17.76
CA GLN A 25 -4.18 15.31 18.93
C GLN A 25 -2.70 15.40 18.54
N ALA A 26 -2.21 14.48 17.70
CA ALA A 26 -0.83 14.54 17.21
C ALA A 26 -0.54 15.82 16.42
N GLN A 27 -1.49 16.28 15.60
CA GLN A 27 -1.40 17.56 14.91
C GLN A 27 -1.34 18.75 15.90
N ALA A 28 -2.14 18.71 16.97
CA ALA A 28 -2.15 19.76 17.99
C ALA A 28 -0.88 19.78 18.84
N ASP A 29 -0.36 18.60 19.21
CA ASP A 29 0.87 18.46 19.99
C ASP A 29 2.10 18.84 19.16
N ASN A 30 2.08 18.50 17.86
CA ASN A 30 3.15 18.74 16.90
C ASN A 30 4.53 18.22 17.37
N THR A 31 4.56 17.01 17.91
CA THR A 31 5.79 16.34 18.36
C THR A 31 6.04 15.05 17.58
N SER A 32 7.31 14.67 17.45
CA SER A 32 7.69 13.39 16.82
C SER A 32 7.11 12.18 17.55
N GLU A 33 7.00 12.25 18.89
CA GLU A 33 6.41 11.20 19.72
C GLU A 33 4.93 10.98 19.38
N SER A 34 4.14 12.07 19.32
CA SER A 34 2.70 11.96 19.02
C SER A 34 2.47 11.43 17.60
N PHE A 35 3.26 11.85 16.61
CA PHE A 35 3.17 11.30 15.24
C PHE A 35 3.64 9.84 15.16
N GLY A 36 4.69 9.46 15.89
CA GLY A 36 5.16 8.08 15.98
C GLY A 36 4.14 7.13 16.61
N TYR A 37 3.44 7.58 17.65
CA TYR A 37 2.32 6.86 18.24
C TYR A 37 1.19 6.65 17.22
N VAL A 38 0.76 7.71 16.53
CA VAL A 38 -0.30 7.63 15.51
C VAL A 38 0.09 6.69 14.36
N ALA A 39 1.33 6.76 13.88
CA ALA A 39 1.82 5.86 12.83
C ALA A 39 1.69 4.38 13.26
N THR A 40 2.04 4.07 14.51
CA THR A 40 1.89 2.71 15.07
C THR A 40 0.42 2.27 15.10
N GLN A 41 -0.49 3.15 15.52
CA GLN A 41 -1.92 2.84 15.55
C GLN A 41 -2.49 2.66 14.13
N LEU A 42 -2.09 3.50 13.17
CA LEU A 42 -2.52 3.39 11.77
C LEU A 42 -2.11 2.05 11.15
N VAL A 43 -0.88 1.60 11.40
CA VAL A 43 -0.39 0.29 10.94
C VAL A 43 -1.25 -0.83 11.55
N LYS A 44 -1.55 -0.76 12.85
CA LYS A 44 -2.43 -1.73 13.51
C LYS A 44 -3.81 -1.77 12.86
N SER A 45 -4.48 -0.62 12.72
CA SER A 45 -5.80 -0.55 12.09
C SER A 45 -5.79 -1.06 10.64
N LYS A 46 -4.75 -0.75 9.86
CA LYS A 46 -4.57 -1.29 8.50
C LYS A 46 -4.51 -2.82 8.52
N ASN A 47 -3.77 -3.40 9.45
CA ASN A 47 -3.65 -4.86 9.58
C ASN A 47 -4.95 -5.51 10.04
N ASP A 48 -5.65 -4.93 11.01
CA ASP A 48 -6.93 -5.44 11.48
C ASP A 48 -7.99 -5.44 10.35
N ILE A 49 -8.03 -4.38 9.53
CA ILE A 49 -8.91 -4.30 8.34
C ILE A 49 -8.54 -5.38 7.32
N ARG A 50 -7.25 -5.57 7.04
CA ARG A 50 -6.81 -6.63 6.12
C ARG A 50 -7.23 -8.00 6.63
N GLN A 51 -7.05 -8.29 7.91
CA GLN A 51 -7.45 -9.56 8.51
C GLN A 51 -8.96 -9.78 8.40
N ALA A 52 -9.77 -8.74 8.60
CA ALA A 52 -11.22 -8.82 8.43
C ALA A 52 -11.60 -9.17 6.98
N ILE A 53 -10.95 -8.56 6.00
CA ILE A 53 -11.14 -8.87 4.57
C ILE A 53 -10.76 -10.33 4.29
N GLU A 54 -9.59 -10.77 4.76
CA GLU A 54 -9.09 -12.14 4.58
C GLU A 54 -10.07 -13.16 5.21
N GLN A 55 -10.56 -12.91 6.42
CA GLN A 55 -11.55 -13.77 7.10
C GLN A 55 -12.87 -13.83 6.33
N ALA A 56 -13.40 -12.69 5.88
CA ALA A 56 -14.66 -12.62 5.16
C ALA A 56 -14.61 -13.34 3.80
N THR A 57 -13.42 -13.47 3.20
CA THR A 57 -13.24 -14.01 1.85
C THR A 57 -12.48 -15.35 1.80
N ALA A 58 -12.08 -15.89 2.95
CA ALA A 58 -11.27 -17.11 3.05
C ALA A 58 -11.88 -18.32 2.33
N GLY A 59 -13.20 -18.51 2.43
CA GLY A 59 -13.90 -19.60 1.77
C GLY A 59 -13.86 -19.51 0.24
N ALA A 60 -14.05 -18.30 -0.30
CA ALA A 60 -13.93 -18.05 -1.73
C ALA A 60 -12.50 -18.29 -2.23
N VAL A 61 -11.50 -17.84 -1.48
CA VAL A 61 -10.08 -18.07 -1.84
C VAL A 61 -9.71 -19.54 -1.79
N ALA A 62 -10.21 -20.30 -0.81
CA ALA A 62 -9.99 -21.75 -0.76
C ALA A 62 -10.54 -22.47 -2.01
N ALA A 63 -11.71 -22.04 -2.51
CA ALA A 63 -12.27 -22.57 -3.75
C ALA A 63 -11.43 -22.20 -4.99
N ILE A 64 -10.95 -20.95 -5.07
CA ILE A 64 -10.07 -20.46 -6.14
C ILE A 64 -8.76 -21.25 -6.18
N ILE A 65 -8.14 -21.49 -5.02
CA ILE A 65 -6.95 -22.33 -4.90
C ILE A 65 -7.21 -23.71 -5.51
N GLY A 66 -8.33 -24.35 -5.16
CA GLY A 66 -8.70 -25.64 -5.72
C GLY A 66 -8.79 -25.63 -7.26
N LYS A 67 -9.33 -24.55 -7.85
CA LYS A 67 -9.37 -24.40 -9.31
C LYS A 67 -7.98 -24.27 -9.91
N LEU A 68 -7.14 -23.39 -9.35
CA LEU A 68 -5.79 -23.14 -9.81
C LEU A 68 -4.93 -24.42 -9.77
N GLU A 69 -5.01 -25.20 -8.69
CA GLU A 69 -4.27 -26.47 -8.58
C GLU A 69 -4.69 -27.52 -9.60
N ASN A 70 -5.92 -27.43 -10.10
CA ASN A 70 -6.47 -28.31 -11.14
C ASN A 70 -6.42 -27.68 -12.54
N ASN A 71 -5.71 -26.55 -12.72
CA ASN A 71 -5.61 -25.80 -13.98
C ASN A 71 -6.97 -25.43 -14.59
N GLN A 72 -7.97 -25.20 -13.74
CA GLN A 72 -9.27 -24.75 -14.18
C GLN A 72 -9.27 -23.23 -14.38
N PRO A 73 -9.96 -22.72 -15.43
CA PRO A 73 -10.04 -21.28 -15.65
C PRO A 73 -10.79 -20.59 -14.51
N LEU A 74 -10.27 -19.42 -14.11
CA LEU A 74 -10.96 -18.51 -13.19
C LEU A 74 -11.94 -17.62 -13.95
N THR A 75 -13.09 -17.36 -13.35
CA THR A 75 -14.02 -16.32 -13.76
C THR A 75 -13.48 -14.94 -13.41
N ASP A 76 -14.04 -13.87 -14.00
CA ASP A 76 -13.59 -12.50 -13.71
C ASP A 76 -13.79 -12.11 -12.24
N ALA A 77 -14.88 -12.56 -11.60
CA ALA A 77 -15.10 -12.34 -10.17
C ALA A 77 -14.06 -13.07 -9.30
N GLU A 78 -13.62 -14.25 -9.71
CA GLU A 78 -12.56 -14.99 -9.03
C GLU A 78 -11.20 -14.31 -9.21
N LYS A 79 -10.89 -13.81 -10.42
CA LYS A 79 -9.68 -13.01 -10.67
C LYS A 79 -9.67 -11.75 -9.80
N GLN A 80 -10.78 -11.03 -9.72
CA GLN A 80 -10.92 -9.87 -8.84
C GLN A 80 -10.71 -10.22 -7.36
N THR A 81 -11.14 -11.41 -6.93
CA THR A 81 -10.88 -11.89 -5.56
C THR A 81 -9.38 -12.17 -5.35
N VAL A 82 -8.68 -12.69 -6.36
CA VAL A 82 -7.22 -12.84 -6.29
C VAL A 82 -6.52 -11.47 -6.23
N GLU A 83 -6.94 -10.51 -7.05
CA GLU A 83 -6.39 -9.14 -7.04
C GLU A 83 -6.56 -8.49 -5.67
N LEU A 84 -7.75 -8.63 -5.05
CA LEU A 84 -8.03 -8.11 -3.71
C LEU A 84 -7.02 -8.62 -2.67
N TRP A 85 -6.66 -9.90 -2.72
CA TRP A 85 -5.72 -10.50 -1.77
C TRP A 85 -4.25 -10.17 -2.05
N VAL A 86 -3.87 -10.09 -3.33
CA VAL A 86 -2.47 -9.93 -3.72
C VAL A 86 -2.06 -8.46 -3.75
N VAL A 87 -2.95 -7.56 -4.20
CA VAL A 87 -2.65 -6.15 -4.45
C VAL A 87 -3.73 -5.18 -3.98
N GLY A 88 -4.76 -5.64 -3.26
CA GLY A 88 -5.92 -4.81 -2.89
C GLY A 88 -5.58 -3.59 -2.03
N ASP A 89 -4.55 -3.68 -1.18
CA ASP A 89 -4.04 -2.54 -0.40
C ASP A 89 -3.38 -1.48 -1.30
N ALA A 90 -2.55 -1.88 -2.27
CA ALA A 90 -1.96 -0.97 -3.25
C ALA A 90 -3.03 -0.32 -4.13
N GLU A 91 -4.00 -1.10 -4.62
CA GLU A 91 -5.11 -0.53 -5.38
C GLU A 91 -5.92 0.48 -4.56
N GLY A 92 -6.18 0.16 -3.29
CA GLY A 92 -6.87 1.07 -2.36
C GLY A 92 -6.08 2.36 -2.14
N TYR A 93 -4.77 2.25 -1.92
CA TYR A 93 -3.87 3.39 -1.78
C TYR A 93 -3.86 4.27 -3.05
N LEU A 94 -3.62 3.69 -4.23
CA LEU A 94 -3.55 4.42 -5.50
C LEU A 94 -4.85 5.16 -5.87
N LYS A 95 -6.01 4.64 -5.43
CA LYS A 95 -7.31 5.31 -5.63
C LYS A 95 -7.48 6.56 -4.78
N MET A 96 -6.84 6.59 -3.61
CA MET A 96 -6.96 7.67 -2.64
C MET A 96 -5.81 8.68 -2.72
N GLU A 97 -4.63 8.25 -3.18
CA GLU A 97 -3.44 9.09 -3.30
C GLU A 97 -3.61 10.16 -4.38
N ASN A 98 -3.33 11.41 -4.01
CA ASN A 98 -3.50 12.58 -4.86
C ASN A 98 -2.27 13.51 -4.88
N ASN A 99 -1.21 13.22 -4.11
CA ASN A 99 -0.03 14.08 -3.96
C ASN A 99 1.11 13.75 -4.93
N PHE A 100 0.99 12.70 -5.76
CA PHE A 100 2.08 12.30 -6.66
C PHE A 100 2.55 13.44 -7.57
N GLN A 101 1.64 14.27 -8.08
CA GLN A 101 2.02 15.44 -8.89
C GLN A 101 2.72 16.54 -8.09
N ASP A 102 2.38 16.68 -6.81
CA ASP A 102 3.02 17.66 -5.92
C ASP A 102 4.44 17.19 -5.56
N TRP A 103 4.63 15.89 -5.32
CA TRP A 103 5.97 15.31 -5.15
C TRP A 103 6.83 15.48 -6.40
N MET A 104 6.27 15.29 -7.61
CA MET A 104 7.03 15.51 -8.85
C MET A 104 7.41 16.98 -9.08
N GLN A 105 6.55 17.92 -8.67
CA GLN A 105 6.86 19.35 -8.68
C GLN A 105 7.97 19.67 -7.69
N GLU A 106 7.88 19.15 -6.48
CA GLU A 106 8.87 19.38 -5.44
C GLU A 106 10.22 18.74 -5.80
N TYR A 107 10.21 17.53 -6.35
CA TYR A 107 11.41 16.86 -6.84
C TYR A 107 12.12 17.69 -7.92
N ARG A 108 11.36 18.30 -8.85
CA ARG A 108 11.93 19.21 -9.85
C ARG A 108 12.54 20.45 -9.20
N ARG A 109 11.85 21.06 -8.23
CA ARG A 109 12.37 22.22 -7.48
C ARG A 109 13.70 21.86 -6.79
N LEU A 110 13.75 20.73 -6.10
CA LEU A 110 14.93 20.24 -5.39
C LEU A 110 16.09 19.96 -6.35
N MET A 111 15.80 19.33 -7.50
CA MET A 111 16.78 19.10 -8.57
C MET A 111 17.41 20.42 -9.05
N ASP A 112 16.61 21.46 -9.30
CA ASP A 112 17.13 22.76 -9.74
C ASP A 112 18.04 23.42 -8.68
N VAL A 113 17.67 23.31 -7.39
CA VAL A 113 18.50 23.83 -6.30
C VAL A 113 19.81 23.04 -6.17
N ILE A 114 19.76 21.70 -6.25
CA ILE A 114 20.95 20.84 -6.19
C ILE A 114 21.88 21.13 -7.37
N ALA A 115 21.34 21.26 -8.59
CA ALA A 115 22.13 21.58 -9.78
C ALA A 115 22.90 22.91 -9.62
N ALA A 116 22.29 23.90 -8.95
CA ALA A 116 22.97 25.15 -8.65
C ALA A 116 24.13 25.03 -7.66
N TRP A 117 24.28 23.88 -6.97
CA TRP A 117 25.38 23.59 -6.04
C TRP A 117 26.47 22.70 -6.62
N GLU A 118 26.22 21.95 -7.69
CA GLU A 118 27.17 20.96 -8.24
C GLU A 118 28.54 21.56 -8.61
N SER A 119 28.57 22.81 -9.04
CA SER A 119 29.80 23.51 -9.42
C SER A 119 30.28 24.53 -8.38
N LYS A 120 29.69 24.55 -7.17
CA LYS A 120 30.02 25.53 -6.12
C LYS A 120 30.91 24.91 -5.05
N THR A 121 31.88 25.69 -4.59
CA THR A 121 32.55 25.45 -3.31
C THR A 121 31.84 26.26 -2.24
N GLY A 122 31.36 25.62 -1.18
CA GLY A 122 30.68 26.28 -0.07
C GLY A 122 31.55 26.35 1.20
N SER A 123 31.23 27.30 2.06
CA SER A 123 31.59 27.29 3.47
C SER A 123 31.00 26.06 4.18
N VAL A 124 31.50 25.75 5.38
CA VAL A 124 30.95 24.64 6.20
C VAL A 124 29.46 24.81 6.46
N GLN A 125 28.99 26.05 6.70
CA GLN A 125 27.57 26.32 6.94
C GLN A 125 26.72 26.02 5.70
N GLU A 126 27.17 26.44 4.52
CA GLU A 126 26.49 26.16 3.25
C GLU A 126 26.43 24.65 2.95
N LEU A 127 27.47 23.89 3.32
CA LEU A 127 27.47 22.43 3.18
C LEU A 127 26.43 21.76 4.10
N VAL A 128 26.19 22.30 5.30
CA VAL A 128 25.12 21.81 6.19
C VAL A 128 23.73 22.09 5.61
N GLU A 129 23.55 23.22 4.94
CA GLU A 129 22.29 23.55 4.25
C GLU A 129 22.03 22.63 3.06
N VAL A 130 23.06 22.37 2.24
CA VAL A 130 22.98 21.38 1.15
C VAL A 130 22.70 19.99 1.69
N HIS A 131 23.29 19.60 2.82
CA HIS A 131 22.98 18.33 3.47
C HIS A 131 21.48 18.22 3.85
N GLY A 132 20.88 19.29 4.37
CA GLY A 132 19.44 19.34 4.64
C GLY A 132 18.57 19.27 3.38
N LEU A 133 19.01 19.89 2.28
CA LEU A 133 18.34 19.81 0.98
C LEU A 133 18.34 18.37 0.42
N LEU A 134 19.46 17.65 0.57
CA LEU A 134 19.56 16.26 0.14
C LEU A 134 18.64 15.35 0.95
N GLU A 135 18.53 15.59 2.26
CA GLU A 135 17.60 14.86 3.14
C GLU A 135 16.13 15.04 2.70
N ASP A 136 15.75 16.25 2.28
CA ASP A 136 14.41 16.52 1.73
C ASP A 136 14.20 15.81 0.39
N ALA A 137 15.19 15.85 -0.51
CA ALA A 137 15.15 15.16 -1.79
C ALA A 137 15.03 13.64 -1.64
N ILE A 138 15.67 13.04 -0.65
CA ILE A 138 15.52 11.61 -0.32
C ILE A 138 14.07 11.30 0.04
N LYS A 139 13.44 12.09 0.92
CA LYS A 139 12.05 11.85 1.35
C LYS A 139 11.05 11.96 0.20
N VAL A 140 11.22 12.96 -0.66
CA VAL A 140 10.35 13.15 -1.83
C VAL A 140 10.56 12.01 -2.84
N ALA A 141 11.81 11.58 -3.06
CA ALA A 141 12.12 10.45 -3.93
C ALA A 141 11.50 9.15 -3.42
N ASP A 142 11.60 8.87 -2.12
CA ASP A 142 11.05 7.68 -1.48
C ASP A 142 9.52 7.63 -1.60
N ALA A 143 8.84 8.77 -1.37
CA ALA A 143 7.39 8.86 -1.54
C ALA A 143 6.95 8.59 -2.99
N ALA A 144 7.65 9.18 -3.97
CA ALA A 144 7.38 8.96 -5.38
C ALA A 144 7.66 7.51 -5.80
N ALA A 145 8.77 6.93 -5.33
CA ALA A 145 9.14 5.54 -5.59
C ALA A 145 8.06 4.59 -5.05
N HIS A 146 7.60 4.78 -3.81
CA HIS A 146 6.57 3.96 -3.20
C HIS A 146 5.27 3.94 -4.02
N TYR A 147 4.81 5.10 -4.49
CA TYR A 147 3.64 5.20 -5.38
C TYR A 147 3.83 4.43 -6.69
N LEU A 148 5.01 4.56 -7.31
CA LEU A 148 5.32 3.87 -8.56
C LEU A 148 5.40 2.36 -8.36
N GLU A 149 6.01 1.90 -7.28
CA GLU A 149 6.09 0.48 -6.91
C GLU A 149 4.71 -0.14 -6.77
N ASP A 150 3.78 0.52 -6.07
CA ASP A 150 2.40 0.04 -5.91
C ASP A 150 1.66 0.01 -7.24
N ARG A 151 1.83 1.03 -8.09
CA ARG A 151 1.24 1.07 -9.43
C ARG A 151 1.74 -0.09 -10.30
N GLU A 152 3.04 -0.35 -10.27
CA GLU A 152 3.64 -1.46 -10.99
C GLU A 152 3.20 -2.82 -10.41
N ARG A 153 3.06 -2.92 -9.09
CA ARG A 153 2.58 -4.14 -8.40
C ARG A 153 1.19 -4.52 -8.90
N VAL A 154 0.28 -3.54 -8.95
CA VAL A 154 -1.08 -3.72 -9.49
C VAL A 154 -1.03 -4.14 -10.96
N ALA A 155 -0.28 -3.41 -11.79
CA ALA A 155 -0.18 -3.73 -13.22
C ALA A 155 0.40 -5.14 -13.49
N ARG A 156 1.43 -5.54 -12.73
CA ARG A 156 2.02 -6.89 -12.82
C ARG A 156 0.99 -7.97 -12.45
N CYS A 157 0.20 -7.75 -11.41
CA CYS A 157 -0.85 -8.69 -10.99
C CYS A 157 -1.93 -8.86 -12.07
N GLN A 158 -2.47 -7.74 -12.58
CA GLN A 158 -3.49 -7.74 -13.63
C GLN A 158 -3.00 -8.41 -14.92
N ASN A 159 -1.76 -8.11 -15.33
CA ASN A 159 -1.14 -8.75 -16.49
C ASN A 159 -0.99 -10.26 -16.29
N ALA A 160 -0.53 -10.71 -15.12
CA ALA A 160 -0.40 -12.14 -14.81
C ALA A 160 -1.76 -12.87 -14.87
N LEU A 161 -2.83 -12.25 -14.34
CA LEU A 161 -4.18 -12.84 -14.33
C LEU A 161 -4.86 -12.84 -15.71
N SER A 162 -4.38 -12.04 -16.66
CA SER A 162 -4.91 -11.99 -18.02
C SER A 162 -4.59 -13.23 -18.85
N SER A 163 -3.46 -13.90 -18.57
CA SER A 163 -2.95 -15.02 -19.38
C SER A 163 -2.30 -16.11 -18.51
N LEU A 164 -3.09 -16.71 -17.60
CA LEU A 164 -2.60 -17.76 -16.70
C LEU A 164 -2.24 -19.04 -17.44
N ASN A 165 -1.01 -19.50 -17.24
CA ASN A 165 -0.57 -20.84 -17.59
C ASN A 165 -0.50 -21.76 -16.35
N ALA A 166 -0.12 -23.02 -16.53
CA ALA A 166 -0.08 -23.99 -15.42
C ALA A 166 0.96 -23.67 -14.33
N GLU A 167 2.07 -23.04 -14.70
CA GLU A 167 3.09 -22.56 -13.75
C GLU A 167 2.56 -21.37 -12.94
N ASP A 168 1.93 -20.40 -13.61
CA ASP A 168 1.31 -19.25 -12.96
C ASP A 168 0.22 -19.69 -11.97
N ASN A 169 -0.62 -20.64 -12.38
CA ASN A 169 -1.66 -21.21 -11.52
C ASN A 169 -1.09 -21.79 -10.24
N LYS A 170 -0.02 -22.58 -10.36
CA LYS A 170 0.66 -23.19 -9.21
C LYS A 170 1.29 -22.13 -8.31
N PHE A 171 1.92 -21.11 -8.88
CA PHE A 171 2.52 -20.02 -8.13
C PHE A 171 1.47 -19.23 -7.35
N ILE A 172 0.38 -18.81 -8.00
CA ILE A 172 -0.71 -18.06 -7.36
C ILE A 172 -1.40 -18.90 -6.29
N ALA A 173 -1.67 -20.19 -6.56
CA ALA A 173 -2.24 -21.08 -5.56
C ALA A 173 -1.34 -21.18 -4.32
N GLY A 174 -0.02 -21.31 -4.50
CA GLY A 174 0.95 -21.32 -3.41
C GLY A 174 0.96 -20.02 -2.62
N LEU A 175 0.92 -18.88 -3.32
CA LEU A 175 0.85 -17.56 -2.70
C LEU A 175 -0.42 -17.39 -1.85
N LEU A 176 -1.60 -17.69 -2.40
CA LEU A 176 -2.89 -17.61 -1.71
C LEU A 176 -2.97 -18.57 -0.52
N LYS A 177 -2.45 -19.80 -0.65
CA LYS A 177 -2.31 -20.73 0.48
C LYS A 177 -1.47 -20.12 1.59
N SER A 178 -0.33 -19.52 1.25
CA SER A 178 0.56 -18.90 2.23
C SER A 178 -0.12 -17.75 2.98
N MET A 179 -0.99 -16.99 2.30
CA MET A 179 -1.78 -15.92 2.91
C MET A 179 -2.86 -16.50 3.84
N LEU A 180 -3.59 -17.54 3.43
CA LEU A 180 -4.61 -18.20 4.26
C LEU A 180 -4.04 -18.78 5.56
N THR A 181 -2.83 -19.33 5.51
CA THR A 181 -2.22 -20.01 6.67
C THR A 181 -1.37 -19.10 7.55
N SER A 182 -1.16 -17.84 7.16
CA SER A 182 -0.25 -16.90 7.84
C SER A 182 -1.02 -15.68 8.35
N PRO A 183 -1.75 -15.80 9.47
CA PRO A 183 -2.51 -14.68 10.06
C PRO A 183 -1.63 -13.52 10.58
N GLU A 184 -0.31 -13.70 10.68
CA GLU A 184 0.64 -12.71 11.22
C GLU A 184 1.65 -12.22 10.15
N ARG A 185 1.18 -11.49 9.13
CA ARG A 185 2.07 -10.73 8.23
C ARG A 185 1.98 -9.24 8.48
#